data_AF-A0AAN6SYE1-F1
#
_entry.id   AF-A0AAN6SYE1-F1
#
_cell.length_a   1.000
_cell.length_b   1.000
_cell.length_c   1.000
_cell.angle_alpha   90.00
_cell.angle_beta   90.00
_cell.angle_gamma   90.00
#
_symmetry.space_group_name_H-M   'P 1'
#
loop_
_entity.id
_entity.type
_entity.pdbx_description
1 polymer ?
#
loop_
_entity_poly.entity_id
_entity_poly.type
_entity_poly.pdbx_seq_one_letter_code
_entity_poly.pdbx_strand_id
1 'polypeptide(L)'
;MTTVFDLLLLDPINPVFNEENVTTSNKEWASRYHPLRSLIIHTQVGPDGRADCELWFHTEVSNVVLAAWTQYGRANISEEVDAMYGVDYAKSTVVLAIGEMKRNLIRPDLWQSGNPSGLVSQQMLSRELRGYAYNYQCPQVYCFDGETLILLQFQAQKPDNILEANCPVDCWVLPRIGSAVPLRYALYRLLAQGFRRFQRLYAPVPAASAPVGGLKPFSRMFYNGWPVWKTGGTIVPTHSGGYEREVDAASEAVKWTHPDPANDELVWETTALWGEHA
;
A
#
# COMPACT_ATOMS: atom_id res chain seq x y z
N MET A 1 -1.52 24.41 -12.33
CA MET A 1 -2.55 23.36 -12.21
C MET A 1 -1.84 22.17 -11.59
N THR A 2 -2.16 21.84 -10.34
CA THR A 2 -1.51 20.75 -9.59
C THR A 2 -2.10 19.42 -10.03
N THR A 3 -1.28 18.46 -10.47
CA THR A 3 -1.74 17.12 -10.83
C THR A 3 -1.94 16.29 -9.56
N VAL A 4 -2.73 15.22 -9.64
CA VAL A 4 -2.85 14.26 -8.53
C VAL A 4 -1.51 13.60 -8.20
N PHE A 5 -0.66 13.38 -9.20
CA PHE A 5 0.70 12.89 -8.96
C PHE A 5 1.51 13.85 -8.09
N ASP A 6 1.38 15.16 -8.33
CA ASP A 6 1.99 16.18 -7.47
C ASP A 6 1.43 16.08 -6.03
N LEU A 7 0.12 15.86 -5.87
CA LEU A 7 -0.50 15.70 -4.53
C LEU A 7 0.00 14.46 -3.77
N LEU A 8 0.28 13.35 -4.48
CA LEU A 8 0.88 12.14 -3.88
C LEU A 8 2.31 12.39 -3.40
N LEU A 9 3.06 13.26 -4.09
CA LEU A 9 4.43 13.61 -3.76
C LEU A 9 4.56 14.74 -2.74
N LEU A 10 3.47 15.45 -2.42
CA LEU A 10 3.43 16.38 -1.31
C LEU A 10 3.33 15.61 0.01
N ASP A 11 4.24 15.92 0.92
CA ASP A 11 4.17 15.45 2.30
C ASP A 11 2.91 16.06 2.96
N PRO A 12 2.04 15.26 3.62
CA PRO A 12 0.93 15.76 4.43
C PRO A 12 1.45 16.50 5.68
N ILE A 13 2.11 17.64 5.48
CA ILE A 13 2.61 18.51 6.54
C ILE A 13 1.44 19.38 7.02
N ASN A 14 0.49 18.74 7.69
CA ASN A 14 -0.38 19.43 8.64
C ASN A 14 0.10 19.05 10.05
N PRO A 15 1.14 19.73 10.58
CA PRO A 15 1.52 19.54 11.97
C PRO A 15 0.38 20.02 12.86
N VAL A 16 -0.28 19.10 13.55
CA VAL A 16 -0.93 19.42 14.81
C VAL A 16 0.15 19.29 15.88
N PHE A 17 0.76 20.41 16.27
CA PHE A 17 1.61 20.47 17.46
C PHE A 17 0.82 21.15 18.56
N ASN A 18 0.41 20.38 19.56
CA ASN A 18 0.24 20.93 20.90
C ASN A 18 0.72 19.89 21.92
N GLU A 19 2.04 19.80 22.08
CA GLU A 19 2.65 19.07 23.18
C GLU A 19 3.79 19.93 23.76
N GLU A 20 3.38 20.87 24.62
CA GLU A 20 4.08 21.37 25.82
C GLU A 20 5.53 21.91 25.71
N ASN A 21 6.07 22.16 24.52
CA ASN A 21 7.39 22.79 24.36
C ASN A 21 7.28 24.32 24.16
N VAL A 22 7.60 25.09 25.21
CA VAL A 22 7.79 26.54 25.11
C VAL A 22 9.15 26.83 24.47
N THR A 23 9.13 27.29 23.21
CA THR A 23 10.24 28.04 22.64
C THR A 23 9.87 29.51 22.61
N THR A 24 10.69 30.37 23.20
CA THR A 24 10.49 31.82 23.09
C THR A 24 11.17 32.31 21.81
N SER A 25 10.37 32.85 20.89
CA SER A 25 10.87 33.66 19.78
C SER A 25 10.53 35.11 20.07
N ASN A 26 11.43 35.84 20.73
CA ASN A 26 11.26 37.28 20.93
C ASN A 26 11.74 38.03 19.67
N LYS A 27 10.96 37.91 18.60
CA LYS A 27 11.16 38.70 17.40
C LYS A 27 10.46 40.04 17.61
N GLU A 28 11.23 41.12 17.65
CA GLU A 28 10.72 42.47 17.93
C GLU A 28 9.58 42.89 16.98
N TRP A 29 9.62 42.43 15.72
CA TRP A 29 8.55 42.65 14.75
C TRP A 29 7.24 41.93 15.09
N ALA A 30 7.30 40.79 15.79
CA ALA A 30 6.12 39.99 16.15
C ALA A 30 5.28 40.67 17.26
N SER A 31 5.90 41.52 18.08
CA SER A 31 5.21 42.31 19.12
C SER A 31 4.20 43.32 18.55
N ARG A 32 4.29 43.63 17.26
CA ARG A 32 3.43 44.59 16.56
C ARG A 32 2.09 44.01 16.10
N TYR A 33 1.93 42.69 16.18
CA TYR A 33 0.71 42.00 15.77
C TYR A 33 -0.08 41.58 17.00
N HIS A 34 -1.40 41.76 16.95
CA HIS A 34 -2.26 41.26 18.02
C HIS A 34 -2.22 39.72 18.06
N PRO A 35 -2.16 39.11 19.25
CA PRO A 35 -2.27 37.66 19.37
C PRO A 35 -3.59 37.19 18.76
N LEU A 36 -3.61 35.99 18.19
CA LEU A 36 -4.83 35.35 17.72
C LEU A 36 -5.76 35.15 18.94
N ARG A 37 -6.91 35.84 18.94
CA ARG A 37 -7.89 35.82 20.06
C ARG A 37 -9.14 34.99 19.76
N SER A 38 -9.36 34.65 18.50
CA SER A 38 -10.56 33.94 18.04
C SER A 38 -10.19 32.99 16.92
N LEU A 39 -10.04 31.72 17.26
CA LEU A 39 -9.85 30.63 16.32
C LEU A 39 -11.20 29.94 16.13
N ILE A 40 -11.62 29.78 14.88
CA ILE A 40 -12.72 28.87 14.55
C ILE A 40 -12.09 27.50 14.36
N ILE A 41 -12.30 26.64 15.35
CA ILE A 41 -11.75 25.29 15.38
C ILE A 41 -12.78 24.35 14.76
N HIS A 42 -12.42 23.70 13.65
CA HIS A 42 -13.30 22.76 12.94
C HIS A 42 -13.10 21.30 13.36
N THR A 43 -12.20 21.03 14.31
CA THR A 43 -11.86 19.70 14.83
C THR A 43 -12.06 19.65 16.35
N GLN A 44 -12.77 18.64 16.87
CA GLN A 44 -12.92 18.42 18.31
C GLN A 44 -12.36 17.07 18.68
N VAL A 45 -11.60 17.01 19.78
CA VAL A 45 -11.08 15.77 20.35
C VAL A 45 -12.26 14.95 20.87
N GLY A 46 -12.51 13.80 20.24
CA GLY A 46 -13.46 12.81 20.74
C GLY A 46 -13.02 12.26 22.12
N PRO A 47 -13.93 11.68 22.92
CA PRO A 47 -13.62 11.18 24.27
C PRO A 47 -12.47 10.18 24.36
N ASP A 48 -12.08 9.54 23.25
CA ASP A 48 -11.01 8.55 23.15
C ASP A 48 -9.76 9.02 22.37
N GLY A 49 -9.82 10.18 21.68
CA GLY A 49 -8.75 10.70 20.82
C GLY A 49 -8.32 9.78 19.66
N ARG A 50 -8.98 8.62 19.46
CA ARG A 50 -8.70 7.68 18.36
C ARG A 50 -9.32 8.19 17.06
N ALA A 51 -10.52 8.78 17.19
CA ALA A 51 -11.23 9.42 16.09
C ALA A 51 -10.39 10.50 15.39
N ASP A 52 -9.50 11.22 16.10
CA ASP A 52 -8.68 12.28 15.50
C ASP A 52 -7.53 11.74 14.64
N CYS A 53 -6.87 10.67 15.08
CA CYS A 53 -5.77 10.02 14.34
C CYS A 53 -6.30 9.40 13.04
N GLU A 54 -7.39 8.66 13.15
CA GLU A 54 -8.06 8.02 12.03
C GLU A 54 -8.62 9.06 11.05
N LEU A 55 -9.34 10.07 11.55
CA LEU A 55 -9.87 11.16 10.72
C LEU A 55 -8.75 11.92 10.00
N TRP A 56 -7.64 12.19 10.68
CA TRP A 56 -6.48 12.84 10.07
C TRP A 56 -5.91 11.96 8.96
N PHE A 57 -5.68 10.67 9.23
CA PHE A 57 -5.17 9.75 8.21
C PHE A 57 -6.11 9.66 7.02
N HIS A 58 -7.42 9.66 7.25
CA HIS A 58 -8.41 9.62 6.18
C HIS A 58 -8.37 10.90 5.34
N THR A 59 -8.42 12.06 5.99
CA THR A 59 -8.46 13.36 5.31
C THR A 59 -7.16 13.65 4.55
N GLU A 60 -6.03 13.37 5.17
CA GLU A 60 -4.72 13.77 4.67
C GLU A 60 -4.01 12.70 3.85
N VAL A 61 -4.38 11.42 4.00
CA VAL A 61 -3.68 10.32 3.33
C VAL A 61 -4.65 9.49 2.48
N SER A 62 -5.57 8.77 3.12
CA SER A 62 -6.49 7.82 2.45
C SER A 62 -7.26 8.48 1.32
N ASN A 63 -8.03 9.54 1.61
CA ASN A 63 -8.94 10.17 0.65
C ASN A 63 -8.19 10.75 -0.57
N VAL A 64 -6.99 11.28 -0.35
CA VAL A 64 -6.13 11.79 -1.43
C VAL A 64 -5.67 10.65 -2.33
N VAL A 65 -5.27 9.52 -1.72
CA VAL A 65 -4.85 8.32 -2.46
C VAL A 65 -6.03 7.70 -3.20
N LEU A 66 -7.20 7.57 -2.59
CA LEU A 66 -8.41 7.02 -3.22
C LEU A 66 -8.89 7.92 -4.37
N ALA A 67 -8.82 9.25 -4.21
CA ALA A 67 -9.08 10.18 -5.31
C ALA A 67 -8.09 9.97 -6.47
N ALA A 68 -6.83 9.65 -6.17
CA ALA A 68 -5.84 9.33 -7.20
C ALA A 68 -6.18 8.02 -7.93
N TRP A 69 -6.58 7.00 -7.19
CA TRP A 69 -6.99 5.73 -7.78
C TRP A 69 -8.21 5.91 -8.68
N THR A 70 -9.27 6.58 -8.23
CA THR A 70 -10.49 6.82 -9.04
C THR A 70 -10.23 7.63 -10.32
N GLN A 71 -9.24 8.53 -10.33
CA GLN A 71 -8.90 9.32 -11.51
C GLN A 71 -8.10 8.52 -12.56
N TYR A 72 -7.25 7.58 -12.13
CA TYR A 72 -6.33 6.85 -13.00
C TYR A 72 -6.67 5.35 -13.15
N GLY A 73 -7.72 4.87 -12.50
CA GLY A 73 -8.28 3.53 -12.64
C GLY A 73 -9.70 3.51 -12.10
N ARG A 74 -10.65 2.88 -12.80
CA ARG A 74 -12.05 2.79 -12.33
C ARG A 74 -12.24 1.76 -11.20
N ALA A 75 -11.27 1.65 -10.29
CA ALA A 75 -11.38 0.83 -9.10
C ALA A 75 -12.23 1.58 -8.06
N ASN A 76 -13.45 1.10 -7.82
CA ASN A 76 -14.17 1.46 -6.60
C ASN A 76 -13.47 0.74 -5.44
N ILE A 77 -12.48 1.43 -4.86
CA ILE A 77 -11.87 0.99 -3.62
C ILE A 77 -12.77 1.45 -2.48
N SER A 78 -13.49 0.52 -1.88
CA SER A 78 -14.30 0.77 -0.68
C SER A 78 -13.46 0.55 0.58
N GLU A 79 -13.75 1.37 1.57
CA GLU A 79 -13.34 1.18 2.95
C GLU A 79 -14.51 0.62 3.74
N GLU A 80 -14.32 -0.55 4.38
CA GLU A 80 -15.34 -1.19 5.22
C GLU A 80 -15.04 -1.00 6.71
N VAL A 81 -15.85 -1.59 7.59
CA VAL A 81 -15.58 -1.58 9.04
C VAL A 81 -14.33 -2.44 9.28
N ASP A 82 -13.29 -1.84 9.87
CA ASP A 82 -11.85 -2.19 9.80
C ASP A 82 -11.16 -1.47 8.62
N ALA A 83 -10.02 -0.79 8.86
CA ALA A 83 -9.34 0.11 7.91
C ALA A 83 -8.78 -0.64 6.67
N MET A 84 -9.68 -1.10 5.83
CA MET A 84 -9.49 -2.03 4.74
C MET A 84 -9.66 -1.30 3.42
N TYR A 85 -8.85 -1.65 2.43
CA TYR A 85 -9.02 -1.18 1.07
C TYR A 85 -9.34 -2.39 0.19
N GLY A 86 -10.54 -2.45 -0.38
CA GLY A 86 -10.99 -3.56 -1.22
C GLY A 86 -11.16 -3.19 -2.70
N VAL A 87 -11.39 -4.17 -3.56
CA VAL A 87 -11.97 -3.97 -4.90
C VAL A 87 -13.14 -4.94 -5.06
N ASP A 88 -14.30 -4.39 -5.43
CA ASP A 88 -15.47 -5.20 -5.76
C ASP A 88 -15.32 -5.78 -7.17
N TYR A 89 -15.34 -7.11 -7.27
CA TYR A 89 -15.29 -7.82 -8.54
C TYR A 89 -16.08 -9.12 -8.49
N ALA A 90 -16.85 -9.40 -9.54
CA ALA A 90 -17.64 -10.63 -9.67
C ALA A 90 -18.49 -10.99 -8.43
N LYS A 91 -19.12 -9.98 -7.80
CA LYS A 91 -19.94 -10.08 -6.58
C LYS A 91 -19.18 -10.46 -5.30
N SER A 92 -17.85 -10.30 -5.29
CA SER A 92 -17.01 -10.46 -4.10
C SER A 92 -16.08 -9.26 -3.94
N THR A 93 -15.80 -8.90 -2.69
CA THR A 93 -14.80 -7.87 -2.37
C THR A 93 -13.46 -8.54 -2.14
N VAL A 94 -12.45 -8.10 -2.87
CA VAL A 94 -11.07 -8.59 -2.72
C VAL A 94 -10.28 -7.54 -1.97
N VAL A 95 -9.80 -7.88 -0.78
CA VAL A 95 -8.95 -7.00 0.01
C VAL A 95 -7.65 -6.74 -0.75
N LEU A 96 -7.25 -5.48 -0.90
CA LEU A 96 -5.98 -5.04 -1.45
C LEU A 96 -4.97 -4.74 -0.35
N ALA A 97 -5.40 -4.07 0.71
CA ALA A 97 -4.61 -3.79 1.90
C ALA A 97 -5.53 -3.78 3.13
N ILE A 98 -4.99 -4.17 4.28
CA ILE A 98 -5.68 -4.16 5.58
C ILE A 98 -4.83 -3.34 6.55
N GLY A 99 -5.44 -2.52 7.39
CA GLY A 99 -4.69 -1.81 8.40
C GLY A 99 -5.44 -1.59 9.69
N GLU A 100 -4.70 -1.01 10.63
CA GLU A 100 -5.16 -0.78 11.99
C GLU A 100 -4.65 0.59 12.46
N MET A 101 -5.53 1.33 13.14
CA MET A 101 -5.21 2.61 13.74
C MET A 101 -4.88 2.42 15.23
N LYS A 102 -3.66 2.78 15.62
CA LYS A 102 -3.17 2.78 17.00
C LYS A 102 -2.93 4.22 17.48
N ARG A 103 -2.37 4.39 18.68
CA ARG A 103 -2.07 5.70 19.26
C ARG A 103 -0.70 5.71 19.93
N ASN A 104 0.26 6.43 19.33
CA ASN A 104 1.64 6.61 19.80
C ASN A 104 2.30 5.30 20.31
N LEU A 105 1.96 4.19 19.65
CA LEU A 105 2.33 2.84 20.04
C LEU A 105 3.65 2.43 19.40
N ILE A 106 3.89 2.81 18.15
CA ILE A 106 4.99 2.33 17.34
C ILE A 106 6.31 2.86 17.91
N ARG A 107 7.35 2.02 17.88
CA ARG A 107 8.73 2.39 18.21
C ARG A 107 9.57 2.29 16.93
N PRO A 108 9.72 3.40 16.18
CA PRO A 108 10.30 3.36 14.84
C PRO A 108 11.68 2.71 14.77
N ASP A 109 12.52 2.95 15.79
CA ASP A 109 13.86 2.39 15.94
C ASP A 109 13.87 0.86 15.99
N LEU A 110 12.92 0.24 16.68
CA LEU A 110 12.80 -1.22 16.77
C LEU A 110 12.34 -1.84 15.45
N TRP A 111 11.43 -1.18 14.72
CA TRP A 111 10.97 -1.67 13.42
C TRP A 111 12.03 -1.48 12.33
N GLN A 112 12.72 -0.33 12.32
CA GLN A 112 13.79 -0.03 11.35
C GLN A 112 15.01 -0.93 11.54
N SER A 113 15.32 -1.33 12.78
CA SER A 113 16.39 -2.29 13.07
C SER A 113 16.00 -3.75 12.79
N GLY A 114 14.76 -4.02 12.37
CA GLY A 114 14.27 -5.37 12.13
C GLY A 114 14.06 -6.19 13.41
N ASN A 115 13.97 -5.53 14.58
CA ASN A 115 13.77 -6.19 15.87
C ASN A 115 12.52 -5.67 16.62
N PRO A 116 11.31 -5.82 16.04
CA PRO A 116 10.07 -5.46 16.74
C PRO A 116 9.81 -6.36 17.97
N SER A 117 10.58 -7.43 18.19
CA SER A 117 10.48 -8.25 19.41
C SER A 117 11.31 -7.71 20.58
N GLY A 118 12.08 -6.63 20.39
CA GLY A 118 12.86 -6.00 21.46
C GLY A 118 12.03 -5.40 22.60
N LEU A 119 10.72 -5.20 22.39
CA LEU A 119 9.79 -4.73 23.40
C LEU A 119 8.46 -5.50 23.31
N VAL A 120 7.90 -5.87 24.47
CA VAL A 120 6.66 -6.68 24.55
C VAL A 120 5.51 -6.06 23.75
N SER A 121 5.32 -4.74 23.82
CA SER A 121 4.25 -4.06 23.08
C SER A 121 4.41 -4.14 21.57
N GLN A 122 5.64 -4.01 21.06
CA GLN A 122 5.94 -4.15 19.63
C GLN A 122 5.84 -5.62 19.17
N GLN A 123 6.19 -6.57 20.05
CA GLN A 123 5.99 -7.99 19.80
C GLN A 123 4.49 -8.32 19.66
N MET A 124 3.65 -7.77 20.54
CA MET A 124 2.20 -7.93 20.44
C MET A 124 1.65 -7.30 19.17
N LEU A 125 2.05 -6.07 18.84
CA LEU A 125 1.65 -5.39 17.61
C LEU A 125 2.05 -6.19 16.36
N SER A 126 3.29 -6.68 16.28
CA SER A 126 3.74 -7.48 15.13
C SER A 126 2.97 -8.80 14.95
N ARG A 127 2.56 -9.45 16.05
CA ARG A 127 1.69 -10.64 16.01
C ARG A 127 0.29 -10.28 15.52
N GLU A 128 -0.26 -9.17 16.00
CA GLU A 128 -1.56 -8.65 15.59
C GLU A 128 -1.59 -8.35 14.08
N LEU A 129 -0.62 -7.61 13.57
CA LEU A 129 -0.50 -7.29 12.13
C LEU A 129 -0.31 -8.52 11.24
N ARG A 130 0.41 -9.55 11.71
CA ARG A 130 0.47 -10.84 11.03
C ARG A 130 -0.87 -11.57 11.05
N GLY A 131 -1.60 -11.48 12.16
CA GLY A 131 -2.96 -12.00 12.30
C GLY A 131 -3.91 -11.38 11.27
N TYR A 132 -3.87 -10.05 11.11
CA TYR A 132 -4.62 -9.36 10.06
C TYR A 132 -4.26 -9.87 8.66
N ALA A 133 -2.96 -9.99 8.35
CA ALA A 133 -2.51 -10.49 7.05
C ALA A 133 -3.07 -11.89 6.73
N TYR A 134 -3.05 -12.79 7.72
CA TYR A 134 -3.52 -14.17 7.54
C TYR A 134 -5.05 -14.25 7.48
N ASN A 135 -5.77 -13.65 8.42
CA ASN A 135 -7.22 -13.76 8.51
C ASN A 135 -7.94 -13.14 7.30
N TYR A 136 -7.42 -12.03 6.78
CA TYR A 136 -7.98 -11.34 5.61
C TYR A 136 -7.32 -11.79 4.30
N GLN A 137 -6.41 -12.78 4.35
CA GLN A 137 -5.68 -13.29 3.18
C GLN A 137 -5.02 -12.14 2.38
N CYS A 138 -4.48 -11.16 3.11
CA CYS A 138 -3.96 -9.91 2.56
C CYS A 138 -2.54 -9.63 3.08
N PRO A 139 -1.49 -10.05 2.34
CA PRO A 139 -0.10 -9.77 2.69
C PRO A 139 0.28 -8.27 2.69
N GLN A 140 -0.53 -7.36 2.17
CA GLN A 140 -0.32 -5.91 2.32
C GLN A 140 -1.01 -5.43 3.59
N VAL A 141 -0.21 -5.10 4.60
CA VAL A 141 -0.70 -4.61 5.88
C VAL A 141 -0.14 -3.22 6.16
N TYR A 142 -0.90 -2.36 6.83
CA TYR A 142 -0.38 -1.11 7.37
C TYR A 142 -0.84 -0.87 8.80
N CYS A 143 -0.11 -0.02 9.51
CA CYS A 143 -0.54 0.47 10.82
C CYS A 143 -0.07 1.91 10.97
N PHE A 144 -0.99 2.79 11.38
CA PHE A 144 -0.67 4.18 11.69
C PHE A 144 -1.02 4.45 13.14
N ASP A 145 -0.16 5.17 13.85
CA ASP A 145 -0.38 5.46 15.27
C ASP A 145 -0.52 6.96 15.60
N GLY A 146 -0.66 7.80 14.57
CA GLY A 146 -0.71 9.26 14.71
C GLY A 146 0.63 9.92 14.41
N GLU A 147 1.74 9.21 14.59
CA GLU A 147 3.09 9.75 14.40
C GLU A 147 3.94 8.94 13.44
N THR A 148 3.70 7.63 13.32
CA THR A 148 4.43 6.74 12.42
C THR A 148 3.46 5.85 11.65
N LEU A 149 3.67 5.77 10.33
CA LEU A 149 3.07 4.78 9.47
C LEU A 149 4.07 3.65 9.25
N ILE A 150 3.67 2.42 9.57
CA ILE A 150 4.37 1.22 9.12
C ILE A 150 3.60 0.54 7.99
N LEU A 151 4.29 0.17 6.92
CA LEU A 151 3.75 -0.64 5.83
C LEU A 151 4.49 -1.97 5.79
N LEU A 152 3.75 -3.05 5.72
CA LEU A 152 4.26 -4.41 5.70
C LEU A 152 3.79 -5.11 4.44
N GLN A 153 4.72 -5.81 3.77
CA GLN A 153 4.39 -6.76 2.72
C GLN A 153 4.97 -8.13 3.08
N PHE A 154 4.11 -9.06 3.48
CA PHE A 154 4.51 -10.44 3.73
C PHE A 154 4.81 -11.12 2.40
N GLN A 155 6.06 -11.53 2.16
CA GLN A 155 6.49 -12.21 0.93
C GLN A 155 6.09 -13.70 0.90
N ALA A 156 4.85 -13.99 1.30
CA ALA A 156 4.30 -15.32 1.37
C ALA A 156 3.98 -15.85 -0.04
N GLN A 157 4.41 -17.07 -0.37
CA GLN A 157 4.10 -17.71 -1.66
C GLN A 157 2.68 -18.29 -1.68
N LYS A 158 2.19 -18.68 -0.51
CA LYS A 158 0.83 -19.17 -0.23
C LYS A 158 0.33 -18.51 1.06
N PRO A 159 -1.00 -18.44 1.28
CA PRO A 159 -1.53 -17.83 2.49
C PRO A 159 -0.95 -18.39 3.80
N ASP A 160 -0.83 -19.71 3.91
CA ASP A 160 -0.29 -20.35 5.12
C ASP A 160 1.16 -19.97 5.43
N ASN A 161 1.94 -19.57 4.41
CA ASN A 161 3.31 -19.10 4.64
C ASN A 161 3.34 -17.81 5.46
N ILE A 162 2.24 -17.05 5.57
CA ILE A 162 2.15 -15.88 6.46
C ILE A 162 2.36 -16.28 7.93
N LEU A 163 2.00 -17.50 8.33
CA LEU A 163 2.16 -17.93 9.73
C LEU A 163 3.59 -18.36 10.07
N GLU A 164 4.44 -18.57 9.07
CA GLU A 164 5.81 -19.01 9.27
C GLU A 164 6.65 -17.91 9.93
N ALA A 165 7.37 -18.28 10.99
CA ALA A 165 8.20 -17.35 11.75
C ALA A 165 9.31 -16.70 10.89
N ASN A 166 9.77 -17.40 9.86
CA ASN A 166 10.78 -16.96 8.90
C ASN A 166 10.20 -16.41 7.59
N CYS A 167 8.88 -16.17 7.50
CA CYS A 167 8.29 -15.48 6.36
C CYS A 167 8.93 -14.09 6.22
N PRO A 168 9.60 -13.78 5.09
CA PRO A 168 10.17 -12.46 4.87
C PRO A 168 9.07 -11.39 4.81
N VAL A 169 9.32 -10.23 5.41
CA VAL A 169 8.40 -9.10 5.43
C VAL A 169 9.14 -7.86 5.00
N ASP A 170 8.75 -7.25 3.89
CA ASP A 170 9.21 -5.91 3.55
C ASP A 170 8.55 -4.93 4.52
N CYS A 171 9.33 -4.07 5.16
CA CYS A 171 8.87 -3.14 6.17
C CYS A 171 9.30 -1.72 5.82
N TRP A 172 8.35 -0.81 5.70
CA TRP A 172 8.61 0.62 5.58
C TRP A 172 8.16 1.28 6.87
N VAL A 173 9.01 2.13 7.45
CA VAL A 173 8.73 2.86 8.69
C VAL A 173 8.85 4.34 8.38
N LEU A 174 7.72 5.03 8.38
CA LEU A 174 7.58 6.37 7.83
C LEU A 174 7.06 7.31 8.93
N PRO A 175 7.89 8.23 9.43
CA PRO A 175 7.40 9.24 10.36
C PRO A 175 6.42 10.17 9.64
N ARG A 176 5.42 10.68 10.36
CA ARG A 176 4.45 11.63 9.81
C ARG A 176 5.12 12.93 9.38
N ILE A 177 6.13 13.36 10.13
CA ILE A 177 6.88 14.59 9.86
C ILE A 177 8.31 14.22 9.46
N GLY A 178 8.78 14.78 8.34
CA GLY A 178 10.15 14.64 7.91
C GLY A 178 10.50 13.25 7.34
N SER A 179 9.49 12.50 6.88
CA SER A 179 9.75 11.29 6.12
C SER A 179 10.37 11.63 4.77
N ALA A 180 11.34 10.82 4.34
CA ALA A 180 11.92 10.93 2.99
C ALA A 180 10.90 10.59 1.89
N VAL A 181 9.83 9.88 2.25
CA VAL A 181 8.74 9.49 1.35
C VAL A 181 7.39 9.93 1.94
N PRO A 182 6.57 10.68 1.19
CA PRO A 182 5.24 11.06 1.65
C PRO A 182 4.37 9.85 1.99
N LEU A 183 3.60 9.93 3.08
CA LEU A 183 2.71 8.84 3.50
C LEU A 183 1.69 8.47 2.41
N ARG A 184 1.19 9.48 1.68
CA ARG A 184 0.30 9.32 0.52
C ARG A 184 0.89 8.42 -0.54
N TYR A 185 2.11 8.74 -0.97
CA TYR A 185 2.80 7.94 -1.97
C TYR A 185 3.06 6.51 -1.47
N ALA A 186 3.44 6.35 -0.21
CA ALA A 186 3.71 5.05 0.36
C ALA A 186 2.43 4.18 0.41
N LEU A 187 1.30 4.73 0.86
CA LEU A 187 0.01 4.04 0.83
C LEU A 187 -0.42 3.70 -0.61
N TYR A 188 -0.28 4.64 -1.54
CA TYR A 188 -0.54 4.41 -2.97
C TYR A 188 0.26 3.20 -3.49
N ARG A 189 1.55 3.10 -3.13
CA ARG A 189 2.42 2.00 -3.54
C ARG A 189 2.02 0.67 -2.91
N LEU A 190 1.55 0.69 -1.65
CA LEU A 190 1.00 -0.51 -1.00
C LEU A 190 -0.25 -1.00 -1.73
N LEU A 191 -1.20 -0.10 -2.00
CA LEU A 191 -2.41 -0.43 -2.77
C LEU A 191 -2.09 -0.94 -4.17
N ALA A 192 -1.06 -0.39 -4.83
CA ALA A 192 -0.62 -0.86 -6.14
C ALA A 192 -0.13 -2.31 -6.11
N GLN A 193 0.55 -2.73 -5.04
CA GLN A 193 0.96 -4.13 -4.86
C GLN A 193 -0.24 -5.04 -4.59
N GLY A 194 -1.17 -4.61 -3.73
CA GLY A 194 -2.43 -5.31 -3.50
C GLY A 194 -3.24 -5.48 -4.78
N PHE A 195 -3.33 -4.41 -5.58
CA PHE A 195 -4.03 -4.43 -6.86
C PHE A 195 -3.38 -5.41 -7.82
N ARG A 196 -2.05 -5.41 -7.98
CA ARG A 196 -1.34 -6.40 -8.82
C ARG A 196 -1.64 -7.86 -8.42
N ARG A 197 -1.75 -8.14 -7.11
CA ARG A 197 -2.24 -9.44 -6.63
C ARG A 197 -3.67 -9.71 -7.10
N PHE A 198 -4.56 -8.73 -6.96
CA PHE A 198 -5.96 -8.82 -7.42
C PHE A 198 -6.06 -9.08 -8.93
N GLN A 199 -5.35 -8.30 -9.77
CA GLN A 199 -5.36 -8.45 -11.23
C GLN A 199 -5.08 -9.91 -11.63
N ARG A 200 -4.18 -10.58 -10.89
CA ARG A 200 -3.84 -11.99 -11.09
C ARG A 200 -4.94 -12.95 -10.65
N LEU A 201 -5.61 -12.69 -9.54
CA LEU A 201 -6.61 -13.62 -8.97
C LEU A 201 -7.87 -13.69 -9.86
N TYR A 202 -8.17 -12.60 -10.57
CA TYR A 202 -9.48 -12.37 -11.16
C TYR A 202 -9.48 -11.97 -12.64
N ALA A 203 -8.31 -11.84 -13.29
CA ALA A 203 -8.26 -11.63 -14.73
C ALA A 203 -8.93 -12.80 -15.50
N PRO A 204 -9.84 -12.49 -16.45
CA PRO A 204 -10.38 -13.46 -17.39
C PRO A 204 -9.24 -14.24 -18.08
N VAL A 205 -9.52 -15.51 -18.33
CA VAL A 205 -8.57 -16.61 -18.51
C VAL A 205 -7.83 -16.74 -19.86
N PRO A 206 -7.94 -15.90 -20.93
CA PRO A 206 -7.22 -16.23 -22.18
C PRO A 206 -5.69 -16.35 -22.01
N ALA A 207 -5.17 -15.76 -20.95
CA ALA A 207 -3.77 -15.48 -20.72
C ALA A 207 -3.11 -16.27 -19.57
N ALA A 208 -3.88 -16.67 -18.55
CA ALA A 208 -3.36 -17.54 -17.48
C ALA A 208 -2.97 -18.94 -18.00
N SER A 209 -3.29 -19.24 -19.27
CA SER A 209 -2.99 -20.49 -19.95
C SER A 209 -2.21 -20.35 -21.26
N ALA A 210 -2.08 -19.13 -21.81
CA ALA A 210 -1.27 -18.87 -23.00
C ALA A 210 0.22 -18.95 -22.63
N PRO A 211 1.01 -19.80 -23.30
CA PRO A 211 2.44 -19.84 -23.07
C PRO A 211 3.08 -18.53 -23.54
N VAL A 212 4.02 -18.01 -22.78
CA VAL A 212 4.91 -16.91 -23.19
C VAL A 212 6.17 -17.57 -23.72
N GLY A 213 6.52 -17.38 -25.00
CA GLY A 213 7.69 -18.04 -25.61
C GLY A 213 7.69 -19.57 -25.40
N GLY A 214 6.51 -20.18 -25.45
CA GLY A 214 6.33 -21.63 -25.25
C GLY A 214 6.31 -22.10 -23.79
N LEU A 215 6.56 -21.23 -22.81
CA LEU A 215 6.54 -21.58 -21.38
C LEU A 215 5.25 -21.15 -20.72
N LYS A 216 4.71 -22.00 -19.84
CA LYS A 216 3.61 -21.63 -18.96
C LYS A 216 4.16 -21.29 -17.56
N PRO A 217 3.62 -20.27 -16.88
CA PRO A 217 3.95 -20.04 -15.48
C PRO A 217 3.71 -21.31 -14.66
N PHE A 218 4.70 -21.70 -13.86
CA PHE A 218 4.60 -22.84 -12.95
C PHE A 218 3.69 -22.53 -11.76
N SER A 219 3.84 -21.34 -11.21
CA SER A 219 3.00 -20.81 -10.14
C SER A 219 3.02 -19.28 -10.16
N ARG A 220 2.32 -18.65 -9.23
CA ARG A 220 2.37 -17.20 -9.02
C ARG A 220 2.53 -16.92 -7.54
N MET A 221 3.33 -15.91 -7.22
CA MET A 221 3.53 -15.48 -5.85
C MET A 221 2.25 -14.89 -5.29
N PHE A 222 1.82 -15.36 -4.13
CA PHE A 222 0.59 -14.89 -3.49
C PHE A 222 0.65 -13.40 -3.15
N TYR A 223 1.80 -12.89 -2.72
CA TYR A 223 1.88 -11.51 -2.22
C TYR A 223 1.81 -10.41 -3.28
N ASN A 224 2.19 -10.65 -4.54
CA ASN A 224 2.22 -9.63 -5.60
C ASN A 224 1.70 -10.12 -6.96
N GLY A 225 1.29 -11.38 -7.08
CA GLY A 225 0.81 -11.97 -8.33
C GLY A 225 1.90 -12.30 -9.37
N TRP A 226 3.18 -12.10 -9.03
CA TRP A 226 4.29 -12.29 -9.97
C TRP A 226 4.42 -13.76 -10.40
N PRO A 227 4.58 -14.06 -11.69
CA PRO A 227 4.73 -15.43 -12.15
C PRO A 227 6.10 -16.00 -11.83
N VAL A 228 6.08 -17.28 -11.51
CA VAL A 228 7.27 -18.08 -11.28
C VAL A 228 7.31 -19.17 -12.34
N TRP A 229 8.47 -19.35 -12.93
CA TRP A 229 8.70 -20.24 -14.07
C TRP A 229 9.45 -21.48 -13.62
N LYS A 230 9.27 -22.60 -14.33
CA LYS A 230 10.04 -23.82 -14.11
C LYS A 230 10.76 -24.19 -15.39
N THR A 231 12.08 -24.01 -15.40
CA THR A 231 12.94 -24.30 -16.55
C THR A 231 14.01 -25.30 -16.13
N GLY A 232 14.09 -26.45 -16.83
CA GLY A 232 15.08 -27.48 -16.52
C GLY A 232 15.01 -28.04 -15.10
N GLY A 233 13.84 -28.00 -14.46
CA GLY A 233 13.64 -28.45 -13.07
C GLY A 233 13.84 -27.38 -12.00
N THR A 234 14.46 -26.25 -12.34
CA THR A 234 14.67 -25.11 -11.44
C THR A 234 13.51 -24.14 -11.50
N ILE A 235 13.11 -23.62 -10.34
CA ILE A 235 12.05 -22.61 -10.20
C ILE A 235 12.72 -21.23 -10.18
N VAL A 236 12.35 -20.34 -11.10
CA VAL A 236 12.94 -19.00 -11.25
C VAL A 236 11.86 -17.91 -11.40
N PRO A 237 12.09 -16.69 -10.86
CA PRO A 237 11.12 -15.59 -10.93
C PRO A 237 11.15 -14.84 -12.27
N THR A 238 12.17 -15.07 -13.09
CA THR A 238 12.38 -14.43 -14.40
C THR A 238 12.05 -15.40 -15.54
N HIS A 239 11.46 -14.88 -16.62
CA HIS A 239 11.21 -15.69 -17.81
C HIS A 239 12.53 -16.05 -18.50
N SER A 240 12.83 -17.35 -18.70
CA SER A 240 14.11 -17.78 -19.26
C SER A 240 14.30 -17.44 -20.73
N GLY A 241 13.21 -17.14 -21.45
CA GLY A 241 13.24 -16.71 -22.85
C GLY A 241 13.45 -15.21 -23.06
N GLY A 242 13.82 -14.43 -22.03
CA GLY A 242 14.12 -13.00 -22.20
C GLY A 242 12.91 -12.06 -22.34
N TYR A 243 11.69 -12.56 -22.10
CA TYR A 243 10.48 -11.73 -22.16
C TYR A 243 10.38 -10.82 -20.94
N GLU A 244 9.90 -9.61 -21.17
CA GLU A 244 9.67 -8.59 -20.17
C GLU A 244 8.17 -8.42 -19.93
N ARG A 245 7.81 -8.15 -18.68
CA ARG A 245 6.42 -7.96 -18.25
C ARG A 245 6.16 -6.48 -18.07
N GLU A 246 5.16 -5.96 -18.76
CA GLU A 246 4.80 -4.55 -18.69
C GLU A 246 3.28 -4.35 -18.54
N VAL A 247 2.90 -3.16 -18.09
CA VAL A 247 1.50 -2.73 -18.04
C VAL A 247 1.26 -1.85 -19.25
N ASP A 248 0.27 -2.19 -20.05
CA ASP A 248 -0.14 -1.39 -21.19
C ASP A 248 -0.79 -0.09 -20.73
N ALA A 249 -0.28 1.05 -21.21
CA ALA A 249 -0.75 2.36 -20.75
C ALA A 249 -2.18 2.70 -21.19
N ALA A 250 -2.70 2.06 -22.25
CA ALA A 250 -4.03 2.35 -22.77
C ALA A 250 -5.12 1.49 -22.14
N SER A 251 -4.82 0.21 -21.89
CA SER A 251 -5.78 -0.78 -21.38
C SER A 251 -5.57 -1.16 -19.92
N GLU A 252 -4.44 -0.78 -19.32
CA GLU A 252 -3.95 -1.22 -18.00
C GLU A 252 -3.81 -2.74 -17.85
N ALA A 253 -3.96 -3.46 -18.96
CA ALA A 253 -3.74 -4.87 -19.02
C ALA A 253 -2.24 -5.17 -18.97
N VAL A 254 -1.91 -6.30 -18.36
CA VAL A 254 -0.53 -6.78 -18.31
C VAL A 254 -0.24 -7.51 -19.60
N LYS A 255 0.91 -7.24 -20.20
CA LYS A 255 1.43 -7.95 -21.37
C LYS A 255 2.88 -8.37 -21.18
N TRP A 256 3.27 -9.35 -21.98
CA TRP A 256 4.63 -9.81 -22.16
C TRP A 256 5.09 -9.45 -23.56
N THR A 257 6.27 -8.87 -23.64
CA THR A 257 6.94 -8.50 -24.89
C THR A 257 8.36 -9.02 -24.86
N HIS A 258 8.95 -9.20 -26.04
CA HIS A 258 10.35 -9.60 -26.17
C HIS A 258 11.16 -8.41 -26.70
N PRO A 259 12.35 -8.13 -26.13
CA PRO A 259 13.14 -6.96 -26.54
C PRO A 259 13.81 -7.13 -27.91
N ASP A 260 14.00 -8.36 -28.38
CA ASP A 260 14.49 -8.63 -29.75
C ASP A 260 13.42 -8.27 -30.79
N PRO A 261 13.67 -7.30 -31.69
CA PRO A 261 12.73 -6.93 -32.74
C PRO A 261 12.38 -8.05 -33.71
N ALA A 262 13.19 -9.12 -33.78
CA ALA A 262 12.89 -10.30 -34.58
C ALA A 262 11.81 -11.20 -33.94
N ASN A 263 11.48 -10.97 -32.67
CA ASN A 263 10.43 -11.65 -31.94
C ASN A 263 9.30 -10.67 -31.64
N ASP A 264 8.28 -10.66 -32.50
CA ASP A 264 7.10 -9.78 -32.40
C ASP A 264 5.98 -10.39 -31.53
N GLU A 265 6.27 -11.45 -30.78
CA GLU A 265 5.28 -12.11 -29.92
C GLU A 265 4.82 -11.19 -28.79
N LEU A 266 3.55 -10.83 -28.85
CA LEU A 266 2.84 -10.10 -27.82
C LEU A 266 1.87 -11.05 -27.12
N VAL A 267 2.11 -11.31 -25.83
CA VAL A 267 1.23 -12.16 -25.02
C VAL A 267 0.58 -11.33 -23.92
N TRP A 268 -0.74 -11.17 -24.02
CA TRP A 268 -1.52 -10.58 -22.94
C TRP A 268 -1.56 -11.55 -21.76
N GLU A 269 -1.26 -11.07 -20.55
CA GLU A 269 -1.38 -11.79 -19.27
C GLU A 269 -2.75 -11.57 -18.61
N THR A 270 -3.34 -10.40 -18.81
CA THR A 270 -4.69 -10.08 -18.32
C THR A 270 -5.49 -9.43 -19.44
N THR A 271 -6.82 -9.45 -19.35
CA THR A 271 -7.64 -8.52 -20.14
C THR A 271 -7.53 -7.11 -19.53
N ALA A 272 -8.13 -6.14 -20.21
CA ALA A 272 -8.50 -4.90 -19.55
C ALA A 272 -9.40 -5.25 -18.35
N LEU A 273 -9.06 -4.73 -17.18
CA LEU A 273 -9.89 -4.88 -15.97
C LEU A 273 -11.02 -3.85 -15.92
N TRP A 274 -10.97 -2.87 -16.81
CA TRP A 274 -11.90 -1.74 -16.87
C TRP A 274 -12.51 -1.63 -18.28
N GLY A 275 -13.84 -1.69 -18.37
CA GLY A 275 -14.60 -1.60 -19.63
C GLY A 275 -16.04 -2.12 -19.45
N GLU A 276 -16.94 -1.89 -20.42
CA GLU A 276 -18.37 -2.29 -20.39
C GLU A 276 -18.64 -3.81 -20.34
N HIS A 277 -17.59 -4.61 -20.13
CA HIS A 277 -17.64 -6.07 -20.04
C HIS A 277 -17.02 -6.63 -18.76
N ALA A 278 -16.84 -5.81 -17.71
CA ALA A 278 -16.60 -6.28 -16.35
C ALA A 278 -17.91 -6.73 -15.67
#